data_AF-A0A1H3XBG8-F1
#
_entry.id   AF-A0A1H3XBG8-F1
#
_cell.length_a   1.000
_cell.length_b   1.000
_cell.length_c   1.000
_cell.angle_alpha   90.00
_cell.angle_beta   90.00
_cell.angle_gamma   90.00
#
_symmetry.space_group_name_H-M   'P 1'
#
loop_
_entity.id
_entity.type
_entity.pdbx_description
1 polymer ?
#
loop_
_entity_poly.entity_id
_entity_poly.type
_entity_poly.pdbx_seq_one_letter_code
_entity_poly.pdbx_strand_id
1 'polypeptide(L)' 'MVKKIRLNDEQWNTLHALYAAHTQKLPTDAIKVSERLRSNGLVTSDRQGGTFLTEQGLRRLNQGR' A
#
# COMPACT_ATOMS: atom_id res chain seq x y z
N MET A 1 -4.83 18.63 -4.06
CA MET A 1 -4.57 18.05 -5.41
C MET A 1 -4.11 16.61 -5.24
N VAL A 2 -4.90 15.62 -5.66
CA VAL A 2 -4.45 14.22 -5.67
C VAL A 2 -3.50 14.04 -6.86
N LYS A 3 -2.20 13.94 -6.60
CA LYS A 3 -1.20 13.66 -7.65
C LYS A 3 -1.56 12.32 -8.30
N LYS A 4 -1.82 12.32 -9.61
CA LYS A 4 -2.02 11.09 -10.40
C LYS A 4 -0.69 10.35 -10.54
N ILE A 5 -0.35 9.57 -9.52
CA ILE A 5 0.79 8.66 -9.55
C ILE A 5 0.47 7.43 -10.39
N ARG A 6 1.28 7.21 -11.42
CA ARG A 6 1.39 5.91 -12.08
C ARG A 6 2.21 4.99 -11.19
N LEU A 7 1.60 3.86 -10.84
CA LEU A 7 2.26 2.77 -10.13
C LEU A 7 2.89 1.84 -11.16
N ASN A 8 4.12 1.41 -10.89
CA ASN A 8 4.70 0.30 -11.65
C ASN A 8 4.14 -1.04 -11.13
N ASP A 9 4.44 -2.14 -11.83
CA ASP A 9 3.93 -3.45 -11.48
C ASP A 9 4.38 -3.92 -10.09
N GLU A 10 5.61 -3.56 -9.68
CA GLU A 10 6.11 -3.85 -8.32
C GLU A 10 5.27 -3.14 -7.25
N GLN A 11 5.04 -1.83 -7.39
CA GLN A 11 4.25 -1.03 -6.45
C GLN A 11 2.79 -1.47 -6.42
N TRP A 12 2.24 -1.83 -7.58
CA TRP A 12 0.88 -2.36 -7.67
C TRP A 12 0.76 -3.70 -6.93
N ASN A 13 1.73 -4.60 -7.12
CA ASN A 13 1.79 -5.87 -6.40
C ASN A 13 1.96 -5.65 -4.89
N THR A 14 2.76 -4.66 -4.45
CA THR A 14 2.87 -4.32 -3.04
C THR A 14 1.51 -3.89 -2.45
N LEU A 15 0.73 -3.07 -3.15
CA LEU A 15 -0.61 -2.68 -2.67
C LEU A 15 -1.53 -3.90 -2.55
N HIS A 16 -1.53 -4.79 -3.54
CA HIS A 16 -2.29 -6.04 -3.48
C HIS A 16 -1.84 -6.96 -2.34
N ALA A 17 -0.54 -7.10 -2.12
CA ALA A 17 0.00 -7.92 -1.03
C ALA A 17 -0.39 -7.36 0.33
N LEU A 18 -0.35 -6.03 0.52
CA LEU A 18 -0.80 -5.38 1.75
C LEU A 18 -2.31 -5.57 1.96
N TYR A 19 -3.11 -5.46 0.90
CA TYR A 19 -4.55 -5.71 0.99
C TYR A 19 -4.85 -7.17 1.37
N ALA A 20 -4.20 -8.13 0.73
CA ALA A 20 -4.36 -9.56 1.02
C ALA A 20 -3.88 -9.91 2.44
N ALA A 21 -2.75 -9.35 2.89
CA ALA A 21 -2.28 -9.54 4.25
C ALA A 21 -3.26 -8.96 5.27
N HIS A 22 -3.84 -7.79 4.99
CA HIS A 22 -4.85 -7.18 5.85
C HIS A 22 -6.12 -8.04 5.95
N THR A 23 -6.64 -8.55 4.83
CA THR A 23 -7.83 -9.44 4.83
C THR A 23 -7.57 -10.76 5.55
N GLN A 24 -6.35 -11.29 5.46
CA GLN A 24 -5.93 -12.52 6.12
C GLN A 24 -5.37 -12.30 7.53
N LYS A 25 -5.32 -11.05 8.02
CA LYS A 25 -4.70 -10.66 9.30
C LYS A 25 -3.26 -11.16 9.46
N LEU A 26 -2.51 -11.20 8.36
CA LEU A 26 -1.11 -11.60 8.33
C LEU A 26 -0.18 -10.45 8.69
N PRO A 27 0.97 -10.75 9.32
CA PRO A 27 1.99 -9.75 9.58
C PRO A 27 2.56 -9.22 8.25
N THR A 28 2.76 -7.91 8.22
CA THR A 28 3.21 -7.18 7.02
C THR A 28 4.70 -6.78 7.08
N ASP A 29 5.41 -7.15 8.14
CA ASP A 29 6.81 -6.80 8.37
C ASP A 29 7.75 -7.30 7.25
N ALA A 30 7.40 -8.41 6.61
CA ALA A 30 8.14 -8.94 5.47
C ALA A 30 7.85 -8.22 4.15
N ILE A 31 6.78 -7.41 4.07
CA ILE A 31 6.40 -6.71 2.85
C ILE A 31 7.28 -5.46 2.72
N LYS A 32 8.22 -5.51 1.78
CA LYS A 32 9.00 -4.32 1.42
C LYS A 32 8.11 -3.32 0.73
N VAL A 33 7.99 -2.15 1.34
CA VAL A 33 7.15 -1.06 0.83
C VAL A 33 8.05 0.04 0.30
N SER A 34 7.91 0.37 -0.98
CA SER A 34 8.69 1.42 -1.61
C SER A 34 8.40 2.78 -0.96
N GLU A 35 9.43 3.59 -0.77
CA GLU A 35 9.31 4.95 -0.22
C GLU A 35 8.33 5.82 -1.02
N ARG A 36 8.23 5.57 -2.33
CA ARG A 36 7.27 6.24 -3.21
C ARG A 36 5.81 5.98 -2.80
N LEU A 37 5.46 4.79 -2.34
CA LEU A 37 4.10 4.50 -1.86
C LEU A 37 3.80 5.27 -0.57
N ARG A 38 4.77 5.34 0.35
CA ARG A 38 4.66 6.11 1.61
C ARG A 38 4.57 7.60 1.35
N SER A 39 5.46 8.13 0.52
CA SER A 39 5.52 9.57 0.17
C SER A 39 4.27 10.07 -0.55
N ASN A 40 3.52 9.16 -1.18
CA ASN A 40 2.26 9.47 -1.82
C ASN A 40 1.04 9.20 -0.94
N GLY A 41 1.25 8.80 0.31
CA GLY A 41 0.18 8.53 1.27
C GLY A 41 -0.67 7.31 0.92
N LEU A 42 -0.19 6.38 0.09
CA LEU A 42 -0.93 5.16 -0.25
C LEU A 42 -0.83 4.08 0.83
N VAL A 43 0.24 4.14 1.62
CA VAL A 43 0.57 3.17 2.66
C VAL A 43 1.09 3.90 3.87
N THR A 44 0.83 3.35 5.05
CA THR A 44 1.33 3.89 6.31
C THR A 44 1.73 2.74 7.23
N SER A 45 2.54 3.03 8.23
CA SER A 45 2.98 2.06 9.23
C SER A 45 2.33 2.36 10.58
N ASP A 46 1.97 1.32 11.33
CA ASP A 46 1.51 1.44 12.71
C ASP A 46 2.71 1.55 13.67
N ARG A 47 2.44 1.91 14.93
CA ARG A 47 3.40 1.94 16.03
C ARG A 47 4.09 0.58 16.26
N GLN A 48 3.48 -0.51 15.83
CA GLN A 48 4.04 -1.87 15.93
C GLN A 48 4.95 -2.23 14.75
N GLY A 49 5.15 -1.34 13.76
CA GLY A 49 5.98 -1.62 12.57
C GLY A 49 5.21 -2.25 11.39
N GLY A 50 4.00 -2.74 11.62
CA GLY A 50 3.12 -3.24 10.56
C GLY A 50 2.78 -2.15 9.55
N THR A 51 2.88 -2.47 8.26
CA THR A 51 2.52 -1.56 7.17
C THR A 51 1.17 -1.94 6.57
N PHE A 52 0.32 -0.96 6.32
CA PHE A 52 -1.02 -1.17 5.80
C PHE A 52 -1.41 -0.10 4.78
N LEU A 53 -2.46 -0.40 4.00
CA LEU A 53 -3.03 0.54 3.04
C LEU A 53 -3.77 1.66 3.77
N THR A 54 -3.57 2.90 3.34
CA THR A 54 -4.45 4.00 3.73
C THR A 54 -5.75 3.95 2.92
N GLU A 55 -6.73 4.78 3.26
CA GLU A 55 -7.92 4.99 2.42
C GLU A 55 -7.56 5.38 0.99
N GLN A 56 -6.50 6.17 0.79
CA GLN A 56 -6.04 6.56 -0.54
C GLN A 56 -5.46 5.37 -1.31
N GLY A 57 -4.68 4.51 -0.62
CA GLY A 57 -4.18 3.25 -1.18
C GLY A 57 -5.30 2.32 -1.61
N LEU A 58 -6.31 2.16 -0.75
CA LEU A 58 -7.51 1.35 -1.02
C LEU A 58 -8.32 1.89 -2.20
N ARG A 59 -8.54 3.20 -2.26
CA ARG A 59 -9.21 3.83 -3.42
C ARG A 59 -8.41 3.61 -4.70
N ARG A 60 -7.08 3.74 -4.63
CA ARG A 60 -6.21 3.52 -5.78
C ARG A 60 -6.21 2.07 -6.25
N LEU A 61 -6.25 1.11 -5.31
CA LEU A 61 -6.38 -0.32 -5.59
C LEU A 61 -7.71 -0.61 -6.31
N ASN A 62 -8.82 -0.03 -5.84
CA ASN A 62 -10.14 -0.21 -6.45
C ASN A 62 -10.30 0.50 -7.81
N GLN A 63 -9.54 1.56 -8.07
CA GLN A 63 -9.56 2.26 -9.36
C GLN A 63 -8.80 1.54 -10.48
N GLY A 64 -8.11 0.43 -10.17
CA GLY A 64 -7.22 -0.23 -11.11
C GLY A 64 -5.95 0.57 -11.38
N ARG A 65 -5.12 0.11 -12.33
CA ARG A 65 -3.81 0.69 -12.65
C ARG A 65 -3.91 2.09 -13.27
#